data_AF-A0A917R4B9-F1
#
_entry.id   AF-A0A917R4B9-F1
#
_cell.length_a   1.000
_cell.length_b   1.000
_cell.length_c   1.000
_cell.angle_alpha   90.00
_cell.angle_beta   90.00
_cell.angle_gamma   90.00
#
_symmetry.space_group_name_H-M   'P 1'
#
loop_
_entity.id
_entity.type
_entity.pdbx_description
1 polymer ?
#
loop_
_entity_poly.entity_id
_entity_poly.type
_entity_poly.pdbx_seq_one_letter_code
_entity_poly.pdbx_strand_id
1 'polypeptide(L)'
;MLAAVGLATALALTATACDSGGDTNAGGDASAPAATGGDDKIQIPDDIPDDIQDRLKEHGIDLDQWKGGAWKNWDKDDWLREAGDFVNPIIEDLWDPDRMREAEDPDQGKGVDESDLAGDQGVTDPEPAPVDAQPVQAAYHDNAPEAGKVFFDSPEGTMVCSATVVEDPANPGKSNLVWTAGHCVHAGKAGGWYRNIAFVPSYNNDAKSAAELTNATQEEVAPYGVWWGDWVQTSDQWIEQGGATGGQGASYDFAVIHVTPEEGSGGKSLEETVGSALPVEFDAPAVSEVGTITATGYPAAKPFDGETMHQCEDEPGRLSLAKSDPTMYRIGCTMTGGSSGGGWVAKGSDGKPALVSNTSIGPVTAGWLAGPHLGTEAKGIYDAVSEKFAGQ
;
A
#
# COMPACT_ATOMS: atom_id res chain seq x y z
N MET A 1 76.58 2.07 -16.33
CA MET A 1 76.46 2.57 -17.72
C MET A 1 75.02 3.02 -17.94
N LEU A 2 74.83 4.14 -18.66
CA LEU A 2 73.61 4.70 -19.31
C LEU A 2 72.22 4.41 -18.67
N ALA A 3 71.36 5.37 -18.30
CA ALA A 3 70.87 6.62 -18.93
C ALA A 3 69.75 6.45 -19.99
N ALA A 4 68.50 6.80 -19.59
CA ALA A 4 67.34 7.31 -20.36
C ALA A 4 66.18 7.46 -19.34
N VAL A 5 65.64 8.63 -18.96
CA VAL A 5 65.04 9.78 -19.67
C VAL A 5 63.64 9.48 -20.24
N GLY A 6 62.63 10.15 -19.65
CA GLY A 6 61.23 10.16 -20.09
C GLY A 6 60.42 11.23 -19.34
N LEU A 7 60.34 12.44 -19.90
CA LEU A 7 59.46 13.55 -19.47
C LEU A 7 58.00 13.28 -19.92
N ALA A 8 56.96 14.07 -19.59
CA ALA A 8 56.53 14.91 -18.46
C ALA A 8 55.35 15.78 -18.95
N THR A 9 54.29 15.98 -18.16
CA THR A 9 53.33 17.14 -18.12
C THR A 9 52.11 16.69 -17.30
N ALA A 10 51.72 17.26 -16.15
CA ALA A 10 51.51 18.65 -15.72
C ALA A 10 50.12 19.20 -16.08
N LEU A 11 49.27 19.38 -15.07
CA LEU A 11 48.25 20.44 -15.02
C LEU A 11 48.38 21.19 -13.69
N ALA A 12 48.09 22.49 -13.73
CA ALA A 12 48.52 23.45 -12.72
C ALA A 12 47.48 23.67 -11.61
N LEU A 13 47.96 23.77 -10.38
CA LEU A 13 47.27 24.43 -9.27
C LEU A 13 47.76 25.87 -9.18
N THR A 14 46.85 26.84 -9.22
CA THR A 14 47.12 28.23 -8.82
C THR A 14 46.25 28.59 -7.64
N ALA A 15 46.87 28.80 -6.48
CA ALA A 15 46.22 29.27 -5.28
C ALA A 15 46.40 30.78 -5.12
N THR A 16 45.39 31.44 -4.56
CA THR A 16 45.48 32.71 -3.83
C THR A 16 44.35 32.73 -2.80
N ALA A 17 44.49 33.08 -1.53
CA ALA A 17 45.62 33.29 -0.62
C ALA A 17 45.00 33.74 0.72
N CYS A 18 45.42 33.14 1.86
CA CYS A 18 45.62 33.78 3.17
C CYS A 18 44.40 34.39 3.94
N ASP A 19 44.27 34.40 5.27
CA ASP A 19 45.03 33.89 6.44
C ASP A 19 44.12 34.10 7.71
N SER A 20 44.26 33.51 8.92
CA SER A 20 45.23 32.56 9.51
C SER A 20 44.54 31.70 10.61
N GLY A 21 45.04 30.49 10.88
CA GLY A 21 45.20 29.94 12.26
C GLY A 21 44.01 29.25 12.99
N GLY A 22 44.16 27.95 13.31
CA GLY A 22 43.32 27.22 14.27
C GLY A 22 43.38 25.70 14.10
N ASP A 23 44.02 24.99 15.04
CA ASP A 23 44.40 23.58 14.88
C ASP A 23 43.35 22.54 15.33
N THR A 24 43.30 21.43 14.57
CA THR A 24 43.00 20.02 14.97
C THR A 24 41.57 19.49 15.23
N ASN A 25 41.34 18.31 14.63
CA ASN A 25 40.48 17.17 15.01
C ASN A 25 39.06 17.01 14.43
N ALA A 26 39.02 16.21 13.34
CA ALA A 26 38.25 14.98 13.15
C ALA A 26 36.74 14.93 13.50
N GLY A 27 35.92 14.60 12.48
CA GLY A 27 34.49 14.28 12.64
C GLY A 27 33.67 14.60 11.39
N GLY A 28 34.01 13.98 10.26
CA GLY A 28 33.31 14.20 8.98
C GLY A 28 32.17 13.21 8.78
N ASP A 29 31.13 13.26 9.62
CA ASP A 29 29.88 12.58 9.31
C ASP A 29 29.17 13.31 8.16
N ALA A 30 28.68 12.53 7.20
CA ALA A 30 28.00 13.07 6.03
C ALA A 30 26.57 13.47 6.40
N SER A 31 26.36 14.75 6.73
CA SER A 31 25.02 15.33 6.80
C SER A 31 24.33 15.17 5.45
N ALA A 32 23.25 14.36 5.42
CA ALA A 32 22.29 14.40 4.32
C ALA A 32 21.72 15.83 4.18
N PRO A 33 21.39 16.30 2.96
CA PRO A 33 20.84 17.63 2.78
C PRO A 33 19.48 17.73 3.49
N ALA A 34 19.33 18.74 4.34
CA ALA A 34 18.03 19.07 4.92
C ALA A 34 17.07 19.47 3.80
N ALA A 35 15.91 18.80 3.72
CA ALA A 35 14.81 19.25 2.87
C ALA A 35 14.42 20.68 3.27
N THR A 36 14.33 21.57 2.27
CA THR A 36 13.87 22.93 2.47
C THR A 36 12.39 22.92 2.83
N GLY A 37 12.06 23.34 4.05
CA GLY A 37 10.67 23.39 4.49
C GLY A 37 9.83 24.36 3.66
N GLY A 38 8.74 23.85 3.10
CA GLY A 38 7.53 24.65 2.87
C GLY A 38 6.90 24.95 4.24
N ASP A 39 6.47 26.20 4.44
CA ASP A 39 5.82 26.67 5.67
C ASP A 39 4.28 26.50 5.57
N ASP A 40 3.86 25.45 4.85
CA ASP A 40 2.47 25.06 4.67
C ASP A 40 2.02 24.37 5.95
N LYS A 41 1.09 25.04 6.64
CA LYS A 41 0.64 24.63 7.97
C LYS A 41 -0.37 23.51 7.86
N ILE A 42 0.12 22.30 7.57
CA ILE A 42 -0.52 21.02 7.83
C ILE A 42 -1.59 21.14 8.92
N GLN A 43 -2.86 20.91 8.59
CA GLN A 43 -3.98 21.10 9.52
C GLN A 43 -4.46 19.78 10.12
N ILE A 44 -5.24 19.85 11.19
CA ILE A 44 -5.95 18.70 11.78
C ILE A 44 -7.37 19.22 12.00
N PRO A 45 -8.43 18.47 11.63
CA PRO A 45 -9.80 18.92 11.81
C PRO A 45 -10.10 19.27 13.28
N ASP A 46 -10.83 20.36 13.50
CA ASP A 46 -11.22 20.80 14.86
C ASP A 46 -12.06 19.73 15.60
N ASP A 47 -12.80 18.90 14.85
CA ASP A 47 -13.69 17.84 15.35
C ASP A 47 -13.11 16.42 15.12
N ILE A 48 -12.07 16.05 15.87
CA ILE A 48 -11.53 14.68 15.86
C ILE A 48 -12.51 13.71 16.56
N PRO A 49 -12.84 12.54 15.99
CA PRO A 49 -13.65 11.51 16.66
C PRO A 49 -13.16 11.14 18.07
N ASP A 50 -14.10 11.03 19.02
CA ASP A 50 -13.80 10.77 20.44
C ASP A 50 -12.95 9.51 20.67
N ASP A 51 -13.17 8.46 19.87
CA ASP A 51 -12.43 7.19 19.97
C ASP A 51 -10.97 7.33 19.50
N ILE A 52 -10.70 8.13 18.47
CA ILE A 52 -9.33 8.48 18.04
C ILE A 52 -8.68 9.33 19.12
N GLN A 53 -9.38 10.34 19.67
CA GLN A 53 -8.86 11.17 20.77
C GLN A 53 -8.48 10.33 22.00
N ASP A 54 -9.28 9.33 22.36
CA ASP A 54 -9.01 8.50 23.52
C ASP A 54 -7.84 7.53 23.30
N ARG A 55 -7.70 6.93 22.09
CA ARG A 55 -6.49 6.14 21.75
C ARG A 55 -5.22 6.99 21.74
N LEU A 56 -5.28 8.22 21.21
CA LEU A 56 -4.15 9.16 21.26
C LEU A 56 -3.71 9.44 22.71
N LYS A 57 -4.66 9.65 23.63
CA LYS A 57 -4.39 9.83 25.07
C LYS A 57 -3.82 8.57 25.71
N GLU A 58 -4.37 7.39 25.39
CA GLU A 58 -3.94 6.09 25.93
C GLU A 58 -2.50 5.76 25.57
N HIS A 59 -2.10 5.99 24.32
CA HIS A 59 -0.73 5.78 23.83
C HIS A 59 0.20 6.99 24.04
N GLY A 60 -0.26 8.06 24.71
CA GLY A 60 0.56 9.23 25.02
C GLY A 60 0.97 10.08 23.81
N ILE A 61 0.23 9.98 22.69
CA ILE A 61 0.50 10.71 21.46
C ILE A 61 -0.05 12.15 21.59
N ASP A 62 0.86 13.10 21.56
CA ASP A 62 0.55 14.53 21.50
C ASP A 62 0.24 14.95 20.05
N LEU A 63 -0.97 15.45 19.81
CA LEU A 63 -1.46 15.85 18.47
C LEU A 63 -0.69 17.03 17.86
N ASP A 64 -0.28 18.02 18.66
CA ASP A 64 0.48 19.17 18.18
C ASP A 64 1.89 18.72 17.75
N GLN A 65 2.49 17.79 18.49
CA GLN A 65 3.75 17.16 18.12
C GLN A 65 3.60 16.22 16.90
N TRP A 66 2.49 15.50 16.79
CA TRP A 66 2.17 14.64 15.64
C TRP A 66 2.07 15.47 14.36
N LYS A 67 1.28 16.55 14.38
CA LYS A 67 1.22 17.59 13.33
C LYS A 67 2.61 18.19 13.03
N GLY A 68 3.43 18.40 14.05
CA GLY A 68 4.83 18.80 13.93
C GLY A 68 5.78 17.75 13.34
N GLY A 69 5.29 16.57 12.97
CA GLY A 69 6.05 15.49 12.33
C GLY A 69 6.53 14.38 13.26
N ALA A 70 6.04 14.27 14.51
CA ALA A 70 6.40 13.17 15.41
C ALA A 70 6.04 11.78 14.85
N TRP A 71 5.08 11.70 13.92
CA TRP A 71 4.76 10.49 13.15
C TRP A 71 5.91 9.96 12.28
N LYS A 72 7.00 10.73 12.10
CA LYS A 72 8.24 10.28 11.44
C LYS A 72 9.17 9.49 12.36
N ASN A 73 8.89 9.43 13.67
CA ASN A 73 9.70 8.67 14.62
C ASN A 73 9.23 7.20 14.69
N TRP A 74 10.02 6.30 14.09
CA TRP A 74 9.74 4.86 14.01
C TRP A 74 10.52 4.04 15.05
N ASP A 75 10.75 4.60 16.26
CA ASP A 75 11.38 3.86 17.35
C ASP A 75 10.53 2.63 17.71
N LYS A 76 11.18 1.47 17.88
CA LYS A 76 10.50 0.17 18.03
C LYS A 76 9.80 0.01 19.36
N ASP A 77 10.21 0.76 20.37
CA ASP A 77 9.61 0.73 21.70
C ASP A 77 8.30 1.55 21.75
N ASP A 78 8.12 2.53 20.85
CA ASP A 78 6.93 3.40 20.74
C ASP A 78 6.04 3.07 19.52
N TRP A 79 6.51 2.21 18.60
CA TRP A 79 5.77 1.86 17.38
C TRP A 79 4.67 0.84 17.69
N LEU A 80 3.44 1.32 17.83
CA LEU A 80 2.21 0.54 18.06
C LEU A 80 2.05 -0.64 17.09
N ARG A 81 1.77 -1.84 17.62
CA ARG A 81 1.77 -3.12 16.86
C ARG A 81 0.54 -3.99 17.05
N GLU A 82 -0.06 -3.97 18.25
CA GLU A 82 -1.16 -4.90 18.54
C GLU A 82 -2.43 -4.45 17.82
N ALA A 83 -3.35 -5.38 17.54
CA ALA A 83 -4.59 -5.11 16.80
C ALA A 83 -5.53 -4.09 17.47
N GLY A 84 -5.34 -3.80 18.76
CA GLY A 84 -6.09 -2.75 19.47
C GLY A 84 -5.51 -1.33 19.30
N ASP A 85 -4.24 -1.21 18.93
CA ASP A 85 -3.44 0.00 19.14
C ASP A 85 -3.42 0.94 17.93
N PHE A 86 -4.24 0.72 16.90
CA PHE A 86 -4.15 1.50 15.67
C PHE A 86 -4.57 2.97 15.86
N VAL A 87 -3.67 3.89 15.52
CA VAL A 87 -3.90 5.34 15.62
C VAL A 87 -3.47 6.04 14.33
N ASN A 88 -4.41 6.74 13.71
CA ASN A 88 -4.22 7.45 12.45
C ASN A 88 -5.10 8.73 12.43
N PRO A 89 -4.67 9.81 13.08
CA PRO A 89 -5.41 11.07 13.06
C PRO A 89 -5.40 11.66 11.64
N ILE A 90 -6.50 12.28 11.22
CA ILE A 90 -6.59 13.01 9.96
C ILE A 90 -5.62 14.19 10.00
N ILE A 91 -4.86 14.35 8.92
CA ILE A 91 -3.94 15.46 8.72
C ILE A 91 -4.32 16.13 7.40
N GLU A 92 -5.15 17.17 7.49
CA GLU A 92 -5.63 17.96 6.34
C GLU A 92 -4.46 18.44 5.46
N ASP A 93 -4.67 18.37 4.15
CA ASP A 93 -3.71 18.68 3.09
C ASP A 93 -2.41 17.84 3.14
N LEU A 94 -2.30 16.79 3.97
CA LEU A 94 -1.11 15.94 3.95
C LEU A 94 -1.01 15.21 2.61
N TRP A 95 -2.10 14.60 2.15
CA TRP A 95 -2.14 13.88 0.89
C TRP A 95 -2.51 14.83 -0.26
N ASP A 96 -1.60 15.77 -0.53
CA ASP A 96 -1.68 16.61 -1.73
C ASP A 96 -1.27 15.83 -3.01
N PRO A 97 -1.61 16.32 -4.21
CA PRO A 97 -1.23 15.69 -5.48
C PRO A 97 0.27 15.52 -5.72
N ASP A 98 1.14 16.40 -5.21
CA ASP A 98 2.59 16.24 -5.37
C ASP A 98 3.10 15.08 -4.53
N ARG A 99 2.69 14.99 -3.25
CA ARG A 99 3.03 13.88 -2.34
C ARG A 99 2.51 12.53 -2.85
N MET A 100 1.30 12.49 -3.42
CA MET A 100 0.75 11.26 -3.99
C MET A 100 1.61 10.70 -5.14
N ARG A 101 2.14 11.54 -6.03
CA ARG A 101 3.04 11.09 -7.11
C ARG A 101 4.43 10.66 -6.62
N GLU A 102 4.87 11.15 -5.47
CA GLU A 102 6.16 10.78 -4.86
C GLU A 102 6.09 9.47 -4.06
N ALA A 103 4.92 8.84 -3.94
CA ALA A 103 4.74 7.59 -3.20
C ALA A 103 5.29 6.37 -3.98
N GLU A 104 6.25 5.66 -3.39
CA GLU A 104 6.93 4.51 -4.01
C GLU A 104 6.26 3.17 -3.67
N ASP A 105 6.62 2.09 -4.36
CA ASP A 105 6.16 0.76 -3.99
C ASP A 105 6.85 0.25 -2.70
N PRO A 106 6.10 -0.36 -1.75
CA PRO A 106 6.69 -0.90 -0.51
C PRO A 106 7.70 -2.03 -0.80
N ASP A 107 7.60 -2.64 -1.98
CA ASP A 107 8.34 -3.82 -2.42
C ASP A 107 9.59 -3.50 -3.27
N GLN A 108 10.16 -2.29 -3.16
CA GLN A 108 11.39 -1.87 -3.88
C GLN A 108 12.53 -2.90 -3.78
N GLY A 109 12.72 -3.70 -4.83
CA GLY A 109 13.73 -4.78 -4.88
C GLY A 109 13.46 -5.97 -3.93
N LYS A 110 12.26 -6.02 -3.36
CA LYS A 110 11.71 -7.10 -2.54
C LYS A 110 10.76 -7.95 -3.39
N GLY A 111 10.46 -9.14 -2.92
CA GLY A 111 9.59 -10.10 -3.62
C GLY A 111 9.93 -11.53 -3.23
N VAL A 112 9.51 -12.46 -4.08
CA VAL A 112 9.84 -13.89 -3.97
C VAL A 112 10.92 -14.24 -5.01
N ASP A 113 12.03 -14.81 -4.55
CA ASP A 113 13.09 -15.40 -5.39
C ASP A 113 12.80 -16.90 -5.67
N GLU A 114 13.35 -17.47 -6.75
CA GLU A 114 13.22 -18.91 -7.04
C GLU A 114 13.71 -19.79 -5.86
N SER A 115 14.71 -19.31 -5.10
CA SER A 115 15.25 -20.01 -3.95
C SER A 115 14.37 -19.96 -2.70
N ASP A 116 13.46 -18.99 -2.58
CA ASP A 116 12.46 -18.93 -1.51
C ASP A 116 11.41 -20.04 -1.66
N LEU A 117 11.10 -20.45 -2.90
CA LEU A 117 10.14 -21.52 -3.24
C LEU A 117 10.73 -22.94 -3.19
N ALA A 118 12.03 -23.08 -2.87
CA ALA A 118 12.74 -24.36 -2.96
C ALA A 118 12.46 -25.33 -1.79
N GLY A 119 11.59 -24.97 -0.85
CA GLY A 119 11.24 -25.76 0.35
C GLY A 119 9.89 -26.48 0.28
N ASP A 120 9.10 -26.25 -0.77
CA ASP A 120 7.64 -26.25 -0.62
C ASP A 120 7.00 -27.61 -0.93
N GLN A 121 6.20 -28.13 0.01
CA GLN A 121 5.36 -29.33 -0.19
C GLN A 121 3.92 -29.15 0.30
N GLY A 122 3.30 -28.03 -0.11
CA GLY A 122 1.89 -28.03 -0.52
C GLY A 122 1.79 -28.32 -2.03
N VAL A 123 0.62 -28.13 -2.67
CA VAL A 123 0.46 -28.38 -4.11
C VAL A 123 0.59 -27.08 -4.89
N THR A 124 1.82 -26.77 -5.31
CA THR A 124 2.12 -25.69 -6.25
C THR A 124 2.05 -26.22 -7.69
N ASP A 125 1.31 -25.53 -8.55
CA ASP A 125 1.24 -25.82 -9.99
C ASP A 125 2.46 -25.23 -10.73
N PRO A 126 2.66 -25.49 -12.04
CA PRO A 126 3.66 -24.78 -12.83
C PRO A 126 3.45 -23.26 -12.81
N GLU A 127 4.52 -22.49 -12.97
CA GLU A 127 4.41 -21.03 -13.12
C GLU A 127 3.58 -20.68 -14.37
N PRO A 128 2.59 -19.77 -14.27
CA PRO A 128 1.80 -19.34 -15.41
C PRO A 128 2.65 -18.55 -16.42
N ALA A 129 2.19 -18.47 -17.66
CA ALA A 129 2.82 -17.58 -18.63
C ALA A 129 2.52 -16.12 -18.25
N PRO A 130 3.47 -15.17 -18.36
CA PRO A 130 3.20 -13.76 -18.09
C PRO A 130 2.07 -13.21 -18.95
N VAL A 131 1.12 -12.54 -18.31
CA VAL A 131 0.05 -11.78 -18.95
C VAL A 131 0.38 -10.29 -18.85
N ASP A 132 0.44 -9.61 -19.98
CA ASP A 132 0.68 -8.16 -20.01
C ASP A 132 -0.50 -7.42 -19.35
N ALA A 133 -0.21 -6.68 -18.28
CA ALA A 133 -1.19 -5.83 -17.61
C ALA A 133 -1.73 -4.77 -18.59
N GLN A 134 -3.05 -4.73 -18.74
CA GLN A 134 -3.73 -3.77 -19.61
C GLN A 134 -4.16 -2.55 -18.80
N PRO A 135 -3.99 -1.31 -19.32
CA PRO A 135 -4.54 -0.14 -18.66
C PRO A 135 -6.07 -0.21 -18.65
N VAL A 136 -6.68 0.11 -17.51
CA VAL A 136 -8.13 0.26 -17.42
C VAL A 136 -8.54 1.49 -18.25
N GLN A 137 -9.74 1.46 -18.83
CA GLN A 137 -10.23 2.59 -19.59
C GLN A 137 -10.49 3.80 -18.66
N ALA A 138 -10.03 4.99 -19.07
CA ALA A 138 -10.33 6.25 -18.42
C ALA A 138 -11.84 6.47 -18.18
N ALA A 139 -12.17 7.28 -17.18
CA ALA A 139 -13.38 7.21 -16.37
C ALA A 139 -13.41 5.92 -15.52
N TYR A 140 -12.43 5.76 -14.63
CA TYR A 140 -12.36 4.63 -13.71
C TYR A 140 -13.64 4.45 -12.88
N HIS A 141 -14.34 5.52 -12.49
CA HIS A 141 -15.64 5.41 -11.82
C HIS A 141 -16.72 4.68 -12.63
N ASP A 142 -16.61 4.61 -13.96
CA ASP A 142 -17.53 3.88 -14.84
C ASP A 142 -17.05 2.46 -15.17
N ASN A 143 -15.75 2.17 -14.99
CA ASN A 143 -15.10 0.94 -15.49
C ASN A 143 -14.58 0.01 -14.38
N ALA A 144 -14.21 0.56 -13.22
CA ALA A 144 -13.76 -0.15 -12.03
C ALA A 144 -14.01 0.71 -10.75
N PRO A 145 -15.28 1.11 -10.48
CA PRO A 145 -15.63 2.06 -9.40
C PRO A 145 -15.15 1.65 -8.01
N GLU A 146 -15.07 0.35 -7.73
CA GLU A 146 -14.64 -0.17 -6.43
C GLU A 146 -13.12 -0.09 -6.24
N ALA A 147 -12.33 0.13 -7.30
CA ALA A 147 -10.89 0.15 -7.22
C ALA A 147 -10.34 1.55 -6.87
N GLY A 148 -9.32 1.59 -6.01
CA GLY A 148 -8.62 2.81 -5.63
C GLY A 148 -7.19 2.56 -5.19
N LYS A 149 -6.50 3.66 -4.87
CA LYS A 149 -5.09 3.69 -4.50
C LYS A 149 -4.96 3.98 -3.00
N VAL A 150 -4.09 3.26 -2.32
CA VAL A 150 -3.80 3.46 -0.89
C VAL A 150 -2.46 4.14 -0.75
N PHE A 151 -2.40 5.16 0.10
CA PHE A 151 -1.21 5.92 0.43
C PHE A 151 -0.93 5.78 1.93
N PHE A 152 0.34 5.62 2.31
CA PHE A 152 0.75 5.48 3.70
C PHE A 152 2.21 5.90 3.91
N ASP A 153 2.61 6.11 5.15
CA ASP A 153 4.01 6.31 5.53
C ASP A 153 4.57 5.09 6.26
N SER A 154 5.82 4.77 5.92
CA SER A 154 6.63 3.68 6.44
C SER A 154 7.97 4.20 6.98
N PRO A 155 8.77 3.38 7.68
CA PRO A 155 10.16 3.72 8.02
C PRO A 155 11.05 4.02 6.81
N GLU A 156 10.74 3.41 5.66
CA GLU A 156 11.48 3.58 4.41
C GLU A 156 11.06 4.83 3.62
N GLY A 157 9.86 5.37 3.85
CA GLY A 157 9.34 6.55 3.16
C GLY A 157 7.83 6.54 2.95
N THR A 158 7.38 7.41 2.06
CA THR A 158 5.98 7.50 1.61
C THR A 158 5.72 6.42 0.55
N MET A 159 4.71 5.58 0.80
CA MET A 159 4.48 4.31 0.10
C MET A 159 3.08 4.23 -0.49
N VAL A 160 2.93 3.32 -1.45
CA VAL A 160 1.70 3.15 -2.21
C VAL A 160 1.28 1.70 -2.38
N CYS A 161 -0.02 1.48 -2.28
CA CYS A 161 -0.70 0.22 -2.54
C CYS A 161 -1.97 0.48 -3.37
N SER A 162 -2.72 -0.58 -3.61
CA SER A 162 -4.07 -0.59 -4.19
C SER A 162 -5.05 -1.19 -3.18
N ALA A 163 -6.34 -0.92 -3.37
CA ALA A 163 -7.41 -1.48 -2.55
C ALA A 163 -8.76 -1.47 -3.26
N THR A 164 -9.74 -2.13 -2.65
CA THR A 164 -11.09 -2.35 -3.21
C THR A 164 -12.17 -2.03 -2.21
N VAL A 165 -13.19 -1.25 -2.60
CA VAL A 165 -14.39 -1.01 -1.79
C VAL A 165 -15.20 -2.30 -1.70
N VAL A 166 -15.49 -2.75 -0.48
CA VAL A 166 -16.22 -3.99 -0.21
C VAL A 166 -17.52 -3.71 0.55
N GLU A 167 -18.54 -4.53 0.36
CA GLU A 167 -19.82 -4.40 1.07
C GLU A 167 -19.60 -4.42 2.60
N ASP A 168 -20.51 -3.81 3.37
CA ASP A 168 -20.51 -3.84 4.84
C ASP A 168 -21.81 -4.53 5.34
N PRO A 169 -21.73 -5.68 6.03
CA PRO A 169 -22.92 -6.38 6.51
C PRO A 169 -23.62 -5.65 7.66
N ALA A 170 -22.92 -4.78 8.40
CA ALA A 170 -23.51 -3.91 9.41
C ALA A 170 -24.18 -2.67 8.80
N ASN A 171 -23.67 -2.18 7.67
CA ASN A 171 -24.18 -1.00 6.96
C ASN A 171 -24.49 -1.27 5.46
N PRO A 172 -25.49 -2.13 5.12
CA PRO A 172 -25.72 -2.54 3.73
C PRO A 172 -26.13 -1.39 2.81
N GLY A 173 -25.44 -1.24 1.66
CA GLY A 173 -25.64 -0.12 0.74
C GLY A 173 -25.00 1.19 1.21
N LYS A 174 -24.21 1.14 2.29
CA LYS A 174 -23.60 2.26 2.99
C LYS A 174 -22.19 1.95 3.52
N SER A 175 -21.46 1.05 2.85
CA SER A 175 -20.13 0.65 3.29
C SER A 175 -19.13 1.80 3.31
N ASN A 176 -18.28 1.79 4.35
CA ASN A 176 -17.03 2.54 4.46
C ASN A 176 -15.82 1.59 4.54
N LEU A 177 -15.98 0.33 4.10
CA LEU A 177 -14.96 -0.72 4.18
C LEU A 177 -14.15 -0.84 2.90
N VAL A 178 -12.85 -0.95 3.07
CA VAL A 178 -11.85 -1.06 2.00
C VAL A 178 -10.95 -2.26 2.28
N TRP A 179 -10.87 -3.19 1.32
CA TRP A 179 -10.01 -4.37 1.37
C TRP A 179 -8.65 -4.09 0.73
N THR A 180 -7.57 -4.49 1.41
CA THR A 180 -6.19 -4.38 0.90
C THR A 180 -5.32 -5.54 1.44
N ALA A 181 -4.00 -5.47 1.23
CA ALA A 181 -3.05 -6.46 1.78
C ALA A 181 -2.61 -6.08 3.20
N GLY A 182 -2.25 -7.07 4.01
CA GLY A 182 -1.72 -6.87 5.36
C GLY A 182 -0.41 -6.06 5.35
N HIS A 183 0.45 -6.28 4.36
CA HIS A 183 1.69 -5.54 4.19
C HIS A 183 1.50 -4.08 3.72
N CYS A 184 0.30 -3.70 3.28
CA CYS A 184 -0.02 -2.30 2.98
C CYS A 184 -0.37 -1.48 4.24
N VAL A 185 -0.56 -2.16 5.39
CA VAL A 185 -1.05 -1.52 6.63
C VAL A 185 -0.18 -1.84 7.86
N HIS A 186 0.59 -2.92 7.84
CA HIS A 186 1.42 -3.35 8.98
C HIS A 186 2.75 -3.99 8.51
N ALA A 187 3.86 -3.62 9.15
CA ALA A 187 5.22 -4.09 8.83
C ALA A 187 5.54 -5.53 9.32
N GLY A 188 4.51 -6.38 9.38
CA GLY A 188 4.52 -7.76 9.89
C GLY A 188 5.34 -7.95 11.18
N LYS A 189 6.13 -9.01 11.20
CA LYS A 189 6.99 -9.39 12.33
C LYS A 189 8.05 -8.34 12.70
N ALA A 190 8.45 -7.47 11.77
CA ALA A 190 9.56 -6.55 11.96
C ALA A 190 9.18 -5.22 12.64
N GLY A 191 7.96 -4.73 12.39
CA GLY A 191 7.44 -3.44 12.86
C GLY A 191 5.95 -3.46 13.20
N GLY A 192 5.35 -2.28 13.37
CA GLY A 192 3.96 -2.10 13.74
C GLY A 192 3.08 -1.60 12.58
N TRP A 193 2.00 -0.91 12.94
CA TRP A 193 1.08 -0.25 12.01
C TRP A 193 1.74 0.89 11.22
N TYR A 194 1.48 0.96 9.92
CA TYR A 194 1.85 2.13 9.13
C TYR A 194 0.97 3.34 9.51
N ARG A 195 1.45 4.53 9.14
CA ARG A 195 0.88 5.81 9.56
C ARG A 195 0.34 6.57 8.36
N ASN A 196 -0.52 7.54 8.63
CA ASN A 196 -1.16 8.39 7.63
C ASN A 196 -1.89 7.60 6.54
N ILE A 197 -2.48 6.44 6.88
CA ILE A 197 -3.11 5.55 5.90
C ILE A 197 -4.35 6.23 5.32
N ALA A 198 -4.39 6.39 4.00
CA ALA A 198 -5.52 6.96 3.27
C ALA A 198 -5.79 6.19 1.98
N PHE A 199 -7.06 6.18 1.56
CA PHE A 199 -7.57 5.58 0.34
C PHE A 199 -8.13 6.66 -0.58
N VAL A 200 -7.82 6.56 -1.87
CA VAL A 200 -8.37 7.42 -2.92
C VAL A 200 -9.11 6.54 -3.94
N PRO A 201 -10.45 6.48 -3.88
CA PRO A 201 -11.24 5.77 -4.88
C PRO A 201 -11.14 6.45 -6.24
N SER A 202 -11.01 5.67 -7.31
CA SER A 202 -10.85 6.18 -8.69
C SER A 202 -9.72 7.23 -8.84
N TYR A 203 -8.59 7.05 -8.14
CA TYR A 203 -7.39 7.89 -8.28
C TYR A 203 -7.01 8.10 -9.75
N ASN A 204 -6.75 9.35 -10.14
CA ASN A 204 -6.46 9.75 -11.52
C ASN A 204 -7.50 9.17 -12.52
N ASN A 205 -8.78 9.40 -12.24
CA ASN A 205 -9.92 8.88 -12.99
C ASN A 205 -9.84 9.04 -14.52
N ASP A 206 -9.23 10.14 -14.99
CA ASP A 206 -9.07 10.46 -16.41
C ASP A 206 -7.86 9.77 -17.07
N ALA A 207 -7.14 8.92 -16.33
CA ALA A 207 -5.93 8.21 -16.75
C ALA A 207 -4.82 9.13 -17.31
N LYS A 208 -4.63 10.30 -16.69
CA LYS A 208 -3.59 11.27 -17.06
C LYS A 208 -2.20 10.68 -16.83
N SER A 209 -1.24 11.06 -17.66
CA SER A 209 0.16 10.70 -17.44
C SER A 209 0.79 11.49 -16.28
N ALA A 210 1.86 10.97 -15.68
CA ALA A 210 2.62 11.67 -14.63
C ALA A 210 2.99 13.14 -14.99
N ALA A 211 3.26 13.41 -16.27
CA ALA A 211 3.57 14.75 -16.78
C ALA A 211 2.35 15.70 -16.81
N GLU A 212 1.14 15.16 -17.01
CA GLU A 212 -0.11 15.91 -16.94
C GLU A 212 -0.54 16.14 -15.49
N LEU A 213 -0.30 15.15 -14.61
CA LEU A 213 -0.56 15.24 -13.17
C LEU A 213 0.31 16.27 -12.44
N THR A 214 1.45 16.66 -13.01
CA THR A 214 2.33 17.72 -12.46
C THR A 214 1.63 19.08 -12.31
N ASN A 215 0.49 19.31 -12.98
CA ASN A 215 -0.30 20.54 -12.85
C ASN A 215 -1.79 20.24 -12.60
N ALA A 216 -2.13 19.03 -12.15
CA ALA A 216 -3.50 18.66 -11.85
C ALA A 216 -3.95 19.21 -10.48
N THR A 217 -5.21 19.59 -10.40
CA THR A 217 -5.88 19.95 -9.13
C THR A 217 -6.20 18.71 -8.30
N GLN A 218 -6.41 18.88 -6.99
CA GLN A 218 -6.76 17.76 -6.10
C GLN A 218 -8.06 17.07 -6.54
N GLU A 219 -9.03 17.83 -7.06
CA GLU A 219 -10.28 17.30 -7.60
C GLU A 219 -10.11 16.52 -8.92
N GLU A 220 -9.02 16.75 -9.67
CA GLU A 220 -8.68 15.95 -10.86
C GLU A 220 -7.91 14.66 -10.51
N VAL A 221 -7.20 14.64 -9.38
CA VAL A 221 -6.41 13.49 -8.91
C VAL A 221 -7.24 12.57 -8.00
N ALA A 222 -8.03 13.15 -7.11
CA ALA A 222 -8.90 12.50 -6.14
C ALA A 222 -10.36 13.02 -6.28
N PRO A 223 -11.07 12.69 -7.38
CA PRO A 223 -12.38 13.26 -7.70
C PRO A 223 -13.50 12.90 -6.70
N TYR A 224 -13.28 11.91 -5.85
CA TYR A 224 -14.15 11.51 -4.75
C TYR A 224 -13.54 11.77 -3.36
N GLY A 225 -12.51 12.62 -3.30
CA GLY A 225 -11.80 13.01 -2.07
C GLY A 225 -10.82 11.96 -1.55
N VAL A 226 -10.15 12.33 -0.45
CA VAL A 226 -9.23 11.46 0.30
C VAL A 226 -9.99 10.86 1.49
N TRP A 227 -9.90 9.54 1.67
CA TRP A 227 -10.59 8.80 2.72
C TRP A 227 -9.58 8.19 3.68
N TRP A 228 -9.47 8.75 4.88
CA TRP A 228 -8.51 8.34 5.90
C TRP A 228 -8.96 7.08 6.63
N GLY A 229 -8.06 6.13 6.88
CA GLY A 229 -8.37 4.97 7.70
C GLY A 229 -8.49 5.35 9.17
N ASP A 230 -9.71 5.39 9.72
CA ASP A 230 -9.94 5.62 11.16
C ASP A 230 -9.80 4.33 11.99
N TRP A 231 -9.90 3.18 11.32
CA TRP A 231 -9.55 1.86 11.85
C TRP A 231 -8.99 0.95 10.76
N VAL A 232 -8.09 0.06 11.14
CA VAL A 232 -7.61 -1.03 10.28
C VAL A 232 -7.38 -2.28 11.11
N GLN A 233 -7.54 -3.43 10.46
CA GLN A 233 -7.18 -4.72 11.03
C GLN A 233 -6.60 -5.64 9.95
N THR A 234 -5.55 -6.38 10.32
CA THR A 234 -4.88 -7.41 9.50
C THR A 234 -4.87 -8.72 10.28
N SER A 235 -4.37 -9.80 9.69
CA SER A 235 -4.33 -11.11 10.35
C SER A 235 -3.23 -11.20 11.43
N ASP A 236 -3.52 -11.93 12.51
CA ASP A 236 -2.52 -12.25 13.53
C ASP A 236 -1.32 -12.99 12.90
N GLN A 237 -1.58 -13.85 11.92
CA GLN A 237 -0.56 -14.56 11.15
C GLN A 237 0.36 -13.59 10.38
N TRP A 238 -0.18 -12.52 9.80
CA TRP A 238 0.63 -11.47 9.17
C TRP A 238 1.46 -10.70 10.20
N ILE A 239 0.88 -10.35 11.37
CA ILE A 239 1.61 -9.67 12.44
C ILE A 239 2.75 -10.55 12.99
N GLU A 240 2.51 -11.84 13.21
CA GLU A 240 3.49 -12.79 13.77
C GLU A 240 4.59 -13.22 12.78
N GLN A 241 4.24 -13.36 11.50
CA GLN A 241 5.06 -14.07 10.51
C GLN A 241 5.40 -13.22 9.28
N GLY A 242 4.61 -12.20 8.98
CA GLY A 242 4.76 -11.32 7.82
C GLY A 242 6.15 -10.70 7.75
N GLY A 243 6.71 -10.64 6.54
CA GLY A 243 8.07 -10.15 6.31
C GLY A 243 8.22 -9.48 4.95
N ALA A 244 9.19 -8.57 4.87
CA ALA A 244 9.45 -7.77 3.68
C ALA A 244 10.03 -8.56 2.47
N THR A 245 10.23 -9.88 2.57
CA THR A 245 10.83 -10.73 1.52
C THR A 245 10.42 -12.19 1.70
N GLY A 246 10.34 -12.96 0.61
CA GLY A 246 10.29 -14.43 0.66
C GLY A 246 8.95 -15.03 1.13
N GLY A 247 7.84 -14.34 0.87
CA GLY A 247 6.47 -14.89 1.01
C GLY A 247 6.00 -15.24 2.43
N GLN A 248 6.78 -14.90 3.47
CA GLN A 248 6.42 -15.23 4.86
C GLN A 248 5.12 -14.50 5.24
N GLY A 249 4.12 -15.26 5.71
CA GLY A 249 2.79 -14.73 6.03
C GLY A 249 1.87 -14.43 4.83
N ALA A 250 2.34 -14.59 3.58
CA ALA A 250 1.59 -14.17 2.38
C ALA A 250 0.23 -14.88 2.19
N SER A 251 0.10 -16.13 2.67
CA SER A 251 -1.19 -16.86 2.71
C SER A 251 -2.26 -16.21 3.60
N TYR A 252 -1.88 -15.24 4.44
CA TYR A 252 -2.76 -14.48 5.34
C TYR A 252 -2.61 -12.95 5.17
N ASP A 253 -2.02 -12.51 4.05
CA ASP A 253 -1.70 -11.11 3.77
C ASP A 253 -2.90 -10.36 3.19
N PHE A 254 -3.87 -10.13 4.08
CA PHE A 254 -5.10 -9.37 3.84
C PHE A 254 -5.40 -8.45 5.03
N ALA A 255 -6.01 -7.31 4.74
CA ALA A 255 -6.47 -6.35 5.74
C ALA A 255 -7.77 -5.67 5.31
N VAL A 256 -8.53 -5.21 6.30
CA VAL A 256 -9.72 -4.37 6.11
C VAL A 256 -9.49 -3.04 6.82
N ILE A 257 -9.67 -1.95 6.08
CA ILE A 257 -9.65 -0.57 6.57
C ILE A 257 -11.10 -0.09 6.63
N HIS A 258 -11.54 0.48 7.75
CA HIS A 258 -12.71 1.37 7.77
C HIS A 258 -12.20 2.80 7.53
N VAL A 259 -12.87 3.55 6.65
CA VAL A 259 -12.42 4.88 6.24
C VAL A 259 -13.44 5.98 6.47
N THR A 260 -12.93 7.18 6.71
CA THR A 260 -13.69 8.42 6.90
C THR A 260 -13.17 9.52 5.96
N PRO A 261 -14.04 10.32 5.33
CA PRO A 261 -13.63 11.34 4.35
C PRO A 261 -12.95 12.55 5.03
N GLU A 262 -11.85 13.03 4.47
CA GLU A 262 -11.05 14.15 5.01
C GLU A 262 -11.87 15.43 5.24
N GLU A 263 -12.52 15.95 4.20
CA GLU A 263 -13.34 17.17 4.26
C GLU A 263 -14.83 16.91 4.61
N GLY A 264 -15.19 15.66 4.92
CA GLY A 264 -16.58 15.23 5.00
C GLY A 264 -17.23 14.94 3.64
N SER A 265 -18.15 13.97 3.59
CA SER A 265 -18.82 13.49 2.36
C SER A 265 -20.21 14.09 2.10
N GLY A 266 -20.60 15.12 2.87
CA GLY A 266 -22.00 15.58 2.92
C GLY A 266 -22.97 14.56 3.53
N GLY A 267 -22.47 13.59 4.31
CA GLY A 267 -23.28 12.55 4.97
C GLY A 267 -23.51 11.28 4.14
N LYS A 268 -22.71 11.07 3.09
CA LYS A 268 -22.65 9.82 2.32
C LYS A 268 -21.59 8.87 2.88
N SER A 269 -21.81 7.57 2.77
CA SER A 269 -20.72 6.59 2.87
C SER A 269 -19.78 6.60 1.66
N LEU A 270 -18.69 5.84 1.72
CA LEU A 270 -17.83 5.56 0.58
C LEU A 270 -18.61 4.88 -0.55
N GLU A 271 -19.39 3.83 -0.25
CA GLU A 271 -20.24 3.12 -1.22
C GLU A 271 -21.27 4.06 -1.89
N GLU A 272 -21.92 4.96 -1.14
CA GLU A 272 -22.83 5.98 -1.70
C GLU A 272 -22.12 7.08 -2.51
N THR A 273 -20.79 7.15 -2.42
CA THR A 273 -19.94 8.11 -3.14
C THR A 273 -19.44 7.50 -4.46
N VAL A 274 -18.87 6.29 -4.41
CA VAL A 274 -18.35 5.59 -5.61
C VAL A 274 -19.46 4.89 -6.42
N GLY A 275 -20.58 4.56 -5.78
CA GLY A 275 -21.78 4.00 -6.42
C GLY A 275 -21.91 2.46 -6.36
N SER A 276 -20.90 1.77 -5.84
CA SER A 276 -20.90 0.30 -5.67
C SER A 276 -19.87 -0.17 -4.63
N ALA A 277 -19.99 -1.43 -4.22
CA ALA A 277 -19.04 -2.14 -3.40
C ALA A 277 -19.10 -3.63 -3.79
N LEU A 278 -18.00 -4.38 -3.67
CA LEU A 278 -18.01 -5.81 -3.97
C LEU A 278 -18.36 -6.66 -2.73
N PRO A 279 -19.21 -7.69 -2.86
CA PRO A 279 -19.29 -8.73 -1.84
C PRO A 279 -17.95 -9.49 -1.76
N VAL A 280 -17.56 -9.89 -0.56
CA VAL A 280 -16.36 -10.70 -0.33
C VAL A 280 -16.74 -12.18 -0.20
N GLU A 281 -16.12 -13.04 -0.99
CA GLU A 281 -16.38 -14.47 -0.99
C GLU A 281 -15.39 -15.20 -0.07
N PHE A 282 -15.84 -15.52 1.15
CA PHE A 282 -15.03 -16.22 2.18
C PHE A 282 -15.06 -17.75 2.07
N ASP A 283 -15.80 -18.29 1.10
CA ASP A 283 -15.68 -19.67 0.62
C ASP A 283 -15.20 -19.62 -0.85
N ALA A 284 -14.17 -18.80 -1.10
CA ALA A 284 -13.66 -18.50 -2.44
C ALA A 284 -13.40 -19.81 -3.22
N PRO A 285 -13.88 -19.95 -4.48
CA PRO A 285 -13.96 -21.25 -5.11
C PRO A 285 -12.59 -21.91 -5.24
N ALA A 286 -12.55 -23.24 -5.16
CA ALA A 286 -11.31 -23.98 -5.41
C ALA A 286 -10.71 -23.53 -6.76
N VAL A 287 -9.37 -23.53 -6.88
CA VAL A 287 -8.65 -23.05 -8.07
C VAL A 287 -9.17 -23.68 -9.38
N SER A 288 -9.63 -24.93 -9.33
CA SER A 288 -10.24 -25.66 -10.47
C SER A 288 -11.67 -25.22 -10.85
N GLU A 289 -12.31 -24.34 -10.08
CA GLU A 289 -13.73 -23.98 -10.18
C GLU A 289 -13.96 -22.47 -10.33
N VAL A 290 -13.02 -21.62 -9.92
CA VAL A 290 -13.13 -20.14 -9.98
C VAL A 290 -13.17 -19.59 -11.42
N GLY A 291 -12.53 -20.27 -12.38
CA GLY A 291 -12.42 -19.81 -13.77
C GLY A 291 -11.49 -18.61 -13.90
N THR A 292 -11.82 -17.66 -14.78
CA THR A 292 -11.04 -16.43 -14.96
C THR A 292 -11.16 -15.49 -13.74
N ILE A 293 -10.02 -14.99 -13.28
CA ILE A 293 -9.91 -13.91 -12.27
C ILE A 293 -9.38 -12.65 -12.95
N THR A 294 -9.96 -11.50 -12.62
CA THR A 294 -9.46 -10.17 -12.98
C THR A 294 -8.81 -9.50 -11.76
N ALA A 295 -7.49 -9.33 -11.77
CA ALA A 295 -6.76 -8.59 -10.74
C ALA A 295 -6.61 -7.11 -11.15
N THR A 296 -6.96 -6.17 -10.27
CA THR A 296 -6.96 -4.71 -10.55
C THR A 296 -6.04 -3.96 -9.58
N GLY A 297 -5.20 -3.03 -10.05
CA GLY A 297 -4.37 -2.20 -9.17
C GLY A 297 -3.57 -1.10 -9.89
N TYR A 298 -2.73 -0.39 -9.12
CA TYR A 298 -1.88 0.72 -9.55
C TYR A 298 -0.39 0.37 -9.43
N PRO A 299 0.17 -0.42 -10.37
CA PRO A 299 1.59 -0.79 -10.37
C PRO A 299 2.49 0.46 -10.45
N ALA A 300 3.46 0.57 -9.54
CA ALA A 300 4.28 1.76 -9.33
C ALA A 300 5.77 1.59 -9.68
N ALA A 301 6.30 0.37 -9.64
CA ALA A 301 7.65 0.10 -10.15
C ALA A 301 7.68 -0.07 -11.68
N LYS A 302 8.81 0.30 -12.30
CA LYS A 302 9.01 0.26 -13.76
C LYS A 302 8.69 -1.11 -14.38
N PRO A 303 8.02 -1.17 -15.55
CA PRO A 303 7.83 -0.09 -16.52
C PRO A 303 6.69 0.90 -16.20
N PHE A 304 5.92 0.67 -15.14
CA PHE A 304 4.85 1.54 -14.68
C PHE A 304 5.38 2.71 -13.83
N ASP A 305 4.51 3.66 -13.52
CA ASP A 305 4.78 4.89 -12.75
C ASP A 305 3.83 5.09 -11.56
N GLY A 306 2.87 4.19 -11.34
CA GLY A 306 1.94 4.24 -10.21
C GLY A 306 0.69 5.06 -10.49
N GLU A 307 0.67 5.84 -11.58
CA GLU A 307 -0.36 6.85 -11.79
C GLU A 307 -1.65 6.31 -12.38
N THR A 308 -1.60 5.15 -13.04
CA THR A 308 -2.70 4.62 -13.85
C THR A 308 -3.10 3.22 -13.43
N MET A 309 -4.42 2.98 -13.41
CA MET A 309 -5.01 1.70 -13.01
C MET A 309 -4.82 0.67 -14.14
N HIS A 310 -4.43 -0.54 -13.76
CA HIS A 310 -4.18 -1.66 -14.67
C HIS A 310 -4.90 -2.92 -14.21
N GLN A 311 -5.15 -3.82 -15.16
CA GLN A 311 -5.78 -5.12 -14.96
C GLN A 311 -5.01 -6.26 -15.62
N CYS A 312 -5.04 -7.43 -14.97
CA CYS A 312 -4.62 -8.72 -15.53
C CYS A 312 -5.80 -9.69 -15.45
N GLU A 313 -6.06 -10.43 -16.53
CA GLU A 313 -7.06 -11.51 -16.56
C GLU A 313 -6.39 -12.84 -16.90
N ASP A 314 -6.58 -13.86 -16.04
CA ASP A 314 -6.03 -15.21 -16.25
C ASP A 314 -6.87 -16.28 -15.54
N GLU A 315 -6.65 -17.55 -15.89
CA GLU A 315 -7.12 -18.69 -15.08
C GLU A 315 -6.05 -19.06 -14.04
N PRO A 316 -6.34 -19.01 -12.72
CA PRO A 316 -5.32 -19.17 -11.71
C PRO A 316 -4.81 -20.61 -11.60
N GLY A 317 -3.52 -20.75 -11.29
CA GLY A 317 -2.94 -21.94 -10.70
C GLY A 317 -2.82 -21.83 -9.18
N ARG A 318 -2.34 -22.90 -8.53
CA ARG A 318 -2.03 -22.91 -7.10
C ARG A 318 -0.59 -22.50 -6.80
N LEU A 319 -0.40 -21.75 -5.72
CA LEU A 319 0.88 -21.55 -5.05
C LEU A 319 0.74 -21.90 -3.56
N SER A 320 1.50 -22.90 -3.07
CA SER A 320 1.60 -23.23 -1.65
C SER A 320 3.01 -22.93 -1.14
N LEU A 321 3.17 -21.87 -0.35
CA LEU A 321 4.47 -21.47 0.24
C LEU A 321 4.84 -22.32 1.46
N ALA A 322 3.85 -22.79 2.22
CA ALA A 322 4.05 -23.73 3.30
C ALA A 322 2.94 -24.78 3.32
N LYS A 323 3.27 -25.99 3.78
CA LYS A 323 2.33 -27.11 3.82
C LYS A 323 1.18 -26.93 4.82
N SER A 324 1.40 -26.14 5.86
CA SER A 324 0.44 -25.81 6.90
C SER A 324 -0.58 -24.74 6.48
N ASP A 325 -0.26 -23.99 5.43
CA ASP A 325 -0.87 -22.68 5.19
C ASP A 325 -1.87 -22.77 4.02
N PRO A 326 -2.87 -21.87 3.97
CA PRO A 326 -3.78 -21.76 2.83
C PRO A 326 -3.01 -21.65 1.51
N THR A 327 -3.48 -22.39 0.51
CA THR A 327 -2.92 -22.32 -0.84
C THR A 327 -3.44 -21.07 -1.52
N MET A 328 -2.52 -20.25 -2.02
CA MET A 328 -2.79 -19.00 -2.72
C MET A 328 -3.21 -19.27 -4.16
N TYR A 329 -4.02 -18.37 -4.73
CA TYR A 329 -4.16 -18.28 -6.19
C TYR A 329 -2.90 -17.66 -6.77
N ARG A 330 -2.48 -18.09 -7.97
CA ARG A 330 -1.40 -17.45 -8.74
C ARG A 330 -1.82 -17.31 -10.20
N ILE A 331 -1.75 -16.09 -10.72
CA ILE A 331 -2.05 -15.72 -12.11
C ILE A 331 -0.79 -15.21 -12.81
N GLY A 332 -0.72 -15.37 -14.12
CA GLY A 332 0.20 -14.57 -14.95
C GLY A 332 -0.22 -13.11 -14.87
N CYS A 333 0.74 -12.21 -14.61
CA CYS A 333 0.50 -10.77 -14.57
C CYS A 333 1.82 -10.00 -14.51
N THR A 334 1.98 -8.96 -15.34
CA THR A 334 3.17 -8.10 -15.34
C THR A 334 3.07 -6.86 -14.44
N MET A 335 1.95 -6.66 -13.73
CA MET A 335 1.86 -5.60 -12.72
C MET A 335 2.96 -5.77 -11.65
N THR A 336 3.50 -4.65 -11.19
CA THR A 336 4.62 -4.54 -10.25
C THR A 336 4.14 -4.11 -8.85
N GLY A 337 5.07 -3.95 -7.90
CA GLY A 337 4.79 -3.38 -6.57
C GLY A 337 3.97 -2.08 -6.66
N GLY A 338 3.09 -1.84 -5.69
CA GLY A 338 2.04 -0.82 -5.75
C GLY A 338 0.68 -1.36 -6.24
N SER A 339 0.67 -2.42 -7.05
CA SER A 339 -0.55 -3.22 -7.31
C SER A 339 -0.99 -4.08 -6.12
N SER A 340 -0.11 -4.23 -5.13
CA SER A 340 -0.34 -4.85 -3.82
C SER A 340 -1.62 -4.37 -3.15
N GLY A 341 -2.39 -5.30 -2.56
CA GLY A 341 -3.72 -5.03 -1.99
C GLY A 341 -4.85 -4.84 -2.99
N GLY A 342 -4.54 -4.67 -4.27
CA GLY A 342 -5.53 -4.56 -5.35
C GLY A 342 -6.41 -5.79 -5.47
N GLY A 343 -7.71 -5.59 -5.68
CA GLY A 343 -8.70 -6.66 -5.62
C GLY A 343 -8.64 -7.63 -6.79
N TRP A 344 -8.88 -8.90 -6.48
CA TRP A 344 -9.04 -9.98 -7.46
C TRP A 344 -10.50 -10.36 -7.52
N VAL A 345 -11.11 -10.11 -8.67
CA VAL A 345 -12.55 -10.26 -8.90
C VAL A 345 -12.81 -11.51 -9.73
N ALA A 346 -13.75 -12.33 -9.30
CA ALA A 346 -14.22 -13.49 -10.04
C ALA A 346 -15.75 -13.63 -9.87
N LYS A 347 -16.33 -14.71 -10.39
CA LYS A 347 -17.73 -15.04 -10.10
C LYS A 347 -17.83 -15.66 -8.71
N GLY A 348 -18.54 -14.98 -7.81
CA GLY A 348 -18.92 -15.52 -6.51
C GLY A 348 -19.96 -16.63 -6.62
N SER A 349 -20.36 -17.18 -5.48
CA SER A 349 -21.31 -18.29 -5.33
C SER A 349 -22.70 -18.02 -5.93
N ASP A 350 -23.11 -16.75 -6.08
CA ASP A 350 -24.37 -16.34 -6.73
C ASP A 350 -24.25 -16.08 -8.25
N GLY A 351 -23.03 -16.19 -8.81
CA GLY A 351 -22.71 -15.96 -10.21
C GLY A 351 -22.45 -14.51 -10.61
N LYS A 352 -22.47 -13.55 -9.67
CA LYS A 352 -22.08 -12.15 -9.89
C LYS A 352 -20.60 -11.90 -9.57
N PRO A 353 -20.01 -10.76 -9.96
CA PRO A 353 -18.69 -10.35 -9.52
C PRO A 353 -18.60 -10.28 -7.99
N ALA A 354 -17.54 -10.85 -7.43
CA ALA A 354 -17.21 -10.82 -6.00
C ALA A 354 -15.69 -10.75 -5.84
N LEU A 355 -15.24 -10.16 -4.73
CA LEU A 355 -13.84 -10.19 -4.32
C LEU A 355 -13.50 -11.61 -3.82
N VAL A 356 -12.54 -12.27 -4.46
CA VAL A 356 -12.10 -13.64 -4.10
C VAL A 356 -10.67 -13.69 -3.56
N SER A 357 -9.89 -12.61 -3.71
CA SER A 357 -8.51 -12.46 -3.21
C SER A 357 -8.06 -10.99 -3.33
N ASN A 358 -6.83 -10.70 -2.90
CA ASN A 358 -6.11 -9.46 -3.19
C ASN A 358 -4.70 -9.79 -3.71
N THR A 359 -4.06 -8.86 -4.41
CA THR A 359 -2.62 -8.98 -4.70
C THR A 359 -1.85 -8.98 -3.37
N SER A 360 -0.98 -9.96 -3.17
CA SER A 360 -0.11 -10.04 -1.98
C SER A 360 1.37 -10.04 -2.37
N ILE A 361 1.77 -10.92 -3.29
CA ILE A 361 3.18 -11.10 -3.66
C ILE A 361 3.36 -11.29 -5.17
N GLY A 362 4.57 -10.99 -5.65
CA GLY A 362 5.05 -11.33 -6.98
C GLY A 362 6.56 -11.63 -6.98
N PRO A 363 7.11 -12.07 -8.12
CA PRO A 363 8.54 -12.26 -8.30
C PRO A 363 9.21 -10.91 -8.55
N VAL A 364 10.48 -10.78 -8.15
CA VAL A 364 11.27 -9.53 -8.30
C VAL A 364 11.35 -9.04 -9.77
N THR A 365 11.23 -9.95 -10.75
CA THR A 365 11.28 -9.63 -12.18
C THR A 365 9.93 -9.26 -12.81
N ALA A 366 8.83 -9.32 -12.06
CA ALA A 366 7.44 -9.35 -12.54
C ALA A 366 7.15 -10.52 -13.52
N GLY A 367 5.86 -10.87 -13.67
CA GLY A 367 5.42 -11.93 -14.58
C GLY A 367 4.29 -12.81 -14.03
N TRP A 368 4.20 -12.95 -12.71
CA TRP A 368 3.03 -13.50 -12.03
C TRP A 368 2.72 -12.70 -10.77
N LEU A 369 1.47 -12.76 -10.31
CA LEU A 369 1.08 -12.32 -8.98
C LEU A 369 0.39 -13.48 -8.25
N ALA A 370 0.48 -13.49 -6.93
CA ALA A 370 -0.28 -14.40 -6.09
C ALA A 370 -1.03 -13.65 -4.99
N GLY A 371 -2.19 -14.21 -4.64
CA GLY A 371 -3.12 -13.65 -3.66
C GLY A 371 -3.64 -14.72 -2.69
N PRO A 372 -3.87 -14.37 -1.40
CA PRO A 372 -4.32 -15.31 -0.40
C PRO A 372 -5.71 -15.86 -0.71
N HIS A 373 -5.96 -17.10 -0.30
CA HIS A 373 -7.34 -17.61 -0.23
C HIS A 373 -8.05 -16.94 0.95
N LEU A 374 -9.23 -16.38 0.69
CA LEU A 374 -10.00 -15.68 1.73
C LEU A 374 -10.79 -16.71 2.54
N GLY A 375 -10.21 -17.12 3.68
CA GLY A 375 -10.77 -18.13 4.58
C GLY A 375 -11.49 -17.57 5.83
N THR A 376 -11.55 -18.39 6.88
CA THR A 376 -12.22 -18.04 8.15
C THR A 376 -11.52 -16.88 8.86
N GLU A 377 -10.20 -16.81 8.75
CA GLU A 377 -9.34 -15.75 9.28
C GLU A 377 -9.64 -14.41 8.60
N ALA A 378 -9.75 -14.42 7.27
CA ALA A 378 -10.11 -13.26 6.45
C ALA A 378 -11.52 -12.75 6.81
N LYS A 379 -12.47 -13.68 6.99
CA LYS A 379 -13.84 -13.36 7.43
C LYS A 379 -13.85 -12.76 8.84
N GLY A 380 -13.08 -13.31 9.77
CA GLY A 380 -13.03 -12.84 11.15
C GLY A 380 -12.57 -11.40 11.29
N ILE A 381 -11.60 -10.96 10.48
CA ILE A 381 -11.15 -9.57 10.40
C ILE A 381 -12.26 -8.66 9.85
N TYR A 382 -12.84 -9.05 8.72
CA TYR A 382 -13.91 -8.30 8.06
C TYR A 382 -15.14 -8.11 8.95
N ASP A 383 -15.61 -9.20 9.58
CA ASP A 383 -16.70 -9.17 10.55
C ASP A 383 -16.34 -8.25 11.73
N ALA A 384 -15.12 -8.33 12.27
CA ALA A 384 -14.69 -7.52 13.42
C ALA A 384 -14.63 -6.01 13.11
N VAL A 385 -14.15 -5.62 11.92
CA VAL A 385 -14.15 -4.21 11.49
C VAL A 385 -15.58 -3.73 11.24
N SER A 386 -16.42 -4.52 10.55
CA SER A 386 -17.84 -4.20 10.33
C SER A 386 -18.61 -4.03 11.65
N GLU A 387 -18.48 -4.98 12.58
CA GLU A 387 -19.17 -4.96 13.88
C GLU A 387 -18.73 -3.77 14.76
N LYS A 388 -17.47 -3.32 14.66
CA LYS A 388 -16.96 -2.15 15.40
C LYS A 388 -17.71 -0.85 15.05
N PHE A 389 -18.13 -0.69 13.80
CA PHE A 389 -18.85 0.48 13.30
C PHE A 389 -20.36 0.25 13.11
N ALA A 390 -20.89 -0.86 13.64
CA ALA A 390 -22.30 -1.18 13.51
C ALA A 390 -23.22 -0.19 14.23
N GLY A 391 -24.12 0.45 13.48
CA GLY A 391 -25.17 1.33 14.00
C GLY A 391 -24.73 2.76 14.34
N GLN A 392 -23.65 3.24 13.71
CA GLN A 392 -23.23 4.64 13.73
C GLN A 392 -23.95 5.48 12.65
#